data_AF-A0A9W8Q552-F1
#
_entry.id   AF-A0A9W8Q552-F1
#
_cell.length_a   1.000
_cell.length_b   1.000
_cell.length_c   1.000
_cell.angle_alpha   90.00
_cell.angle_beta   90.00
_cell.angle_gamma   90.00
#
_symmetry.space_group_name_H-M   'P 1'
#
loop_
_entity.id
_entity.type
_entity.pdbx_description
1 polymer ?
#
loop_
_entity_poly.entity_id
_entity_poly.type
_entity_poly.pdbx_seq_one_letter_code
_entity_poly.pdbx_strand_id
1 'polypeptide(L)'
;MQRNCSDPKSIFGDFDTLHACYDEFGGNPSNSTFARLVSACVNDYCNSPFPWIGGCAAWQGPTGRNFAVRETAFFLSRFTYFDSPAACEGVVGDPSSDIAGPGVYTSYMIQMAFVLFLWFLIQVSSAIIKISRHLRLPERPVLRAWRHRFPTGSRLLHRIFHRHHAVLKHTLIEFHEAQCFFLIAAQLAILIAQGDAAVLGSYTLRSALQNMTTSYLVSTIGILPVVIAMWSLQMAHEFCACTMLLSVTTVALSEASMYKSKGLSVRGQMATVDYRGWPASCGGHAPPLIYCGLATEGTGPIAFPSAFLKASNPICLTIFGVTVLLWPFADCALFTAVVWLLLPFGFRSYANTAIGCAWALTHSRRCGYRVHTGSSTQQTTPIAARWFQLLQMGPRRVVVKPSADIMQK
;
A
#
# COMPACT_ATOMS: atom_id res chain seq x y z
N MET A 1 38.26 -25.30 -9.30
CA MET A 1 38.19 -25.49 -7.83
C MET A 1 37.03 -26.44 -7.56
N GLN A 2 37.30 -27.66 -7.09
CA GLN A 2 36.26 -28.56 -6.59
C GLN A 2 35.67 -27.93 -5.31
N ARG A 3 34.35 -27.77 -5.26
CA ARG A 3 33.67 -27.25 -4.06
C ARG A 3 33.63 -28.36 -3.01
N ASN A 4 33.87 -28.01 -1.75
CA ASN A 4 33.88 -28.98 -0.68
C ASN A 4 32.45 -29.19 -0.13
N CYS A 5 31.64 -29.98 -0.83
CA CYS A 5 30.29 -30.34 -0.39
C CYS A 5 30.27 -31.42 0.72
N SER A 6 31.39 -31.61 1.43
CA SER A 6 31.53 -32.52 2.57
C SER A 6 31.78 -31.81 3.91
N ASP A 7 32.03 -30.50 3.89
CA ASP A 7 32.23 -29.70 5.11
C ASP A 7 30.99 -28.81 5.38
N PRO A 8 30.31 -28.97 6.54
CA PRO A 8 29.15 -28.15 6.87
C PRO A 8 29.45 -26.65 6.89
N LYS A 9 30.66 -26.22 7.29
CA LYS A 9 31.03 -24.79 7.26
C LYS A 9 31.01 -24.20 5.86
N SER A 10 31.45 -24.98 4.88
CA SER A 10 31.45 -24.56 3.47
C SER A 10 30.05 -24.60 2.86
N ILE A 11 29.18 -25.50 3.32
CA ILE A 11 27.83 -25.67 2.77
C ILE A 11 26.88 -24.57 3.25
N PHE A 12 26.84 -24.35 4.57
CA PHE A 12 25.87 -23.45 5.21
C PHE A 12 26.35 -22.01 5.35
N GLY A 13 27.56 -21.70 4.90
CA GLY A 13 28.08 -20.34 4.89
C GLY A 13 27.25 -19.38 4.03
N ASP A 14 26.67 -19.87 2.94
CA ASP A 14 25.74 -19.14 2.07
C ASP A 14 24.72 -20.10 1.42
N PHE A 15 23.61 -19.55 0.94
CA PHE A 15 22.60 -20.36 0.23
C PHE A 15 23.05 -20.76 -1.17
N ASP A 16 23.86 -19.95 -1.86
CA ASP A 16 24.37 -20.30 -3.19
C ASP A 16 25.32 -21.51 -3.14
N THR A 17 26.09 -21.66 -2.06
CA THR A 17 26.90 -22.86 -1.84
C THR A 17 26.05 -24.08 -1.58
N LEU A 18 24.99 -23.96 -0.77
CA LEU A 18 24.03 -25.04 -0.54
C LEU A 18 23.33 -25.47 -1.84
N HIS A 19 22.83 -24.51 -2.62
CA HIS A 19 22.14 -24.77 -3.89
C HIS A 19 23.08 -25.45 -4.89
N ALA A 20 24.30 -24.95 -5.02
CA ALA A 20 25.20 -25.53 -6.00
C ALA A 20 25.74 -26.90 -5.59
N CYS A 21 25.89 -27.18 -4.29
CA CYS A 21 26.14 -28.54 -3.82
C CYS A 21 24.95 -29.46 -4.10
N TYR A 22 23.71 -28.98 -3.96
CA TYR A 22 22.52 -29.74 -4.33
C TYR A 22 22.49 -30.10 -5.83
N ASP A 23 22.86 -29.17 -6.70
CA ASP A 23 22.96 -29.39 -8.15
C ASP A 23 24.08 -30.37 -8.53
N GLU A 24 25.20 -30.36 -7.82
CA GLU A 24 26.31 -31.31 -8.04
C GLU A 24 25.88 -32.78 -7.85
N PHE A 25 24.86 -33.03 -7.01
CA PHE A 25 24.26 -34.35 -6.81
C PHE A 25 23.02 -34.61 -7.69
N GLY A 26 22.83 -33.83 -8.77
CA GLY A 26 21.77 -34.08 -9.76
C GLY A 26 20.35 -33.83 -9.25
N GLY A 27 20.19 -33.00 -8.21
CA GLY A 27 18.87 -32.62 -7.69
C GLY A 27 18.09 -33.74 -7.00
N ASN A 28 18.74 -34.85 -6.66
CA ASN A 28 18.20 -35.90 -5.81
C ASN A 28 19.32 -36.44 -4.91
N PRO A 29 19.62 -35.78 -3.79
CA PRO A 29 20.76 -36.13 -2.95
C PRO A 29 20.51 -37.39 -2.11
N SER A 30 19.50 -38.21 -2.45
CA SER A 30 19.09 -39.38 -1.69
C SER A 30 20.28 -40.27 -1.35
N ASN A 31 20.53 -40.42 -0.05
CA ASN A 31 21.60 -41.22 0.53
C ASN A 31 23.05 -40.71 0.33
N SER A 32 23.25 -39.48 -0.13
CA SER A 32 24.57 -38.83 -0.22
C SER A 32 25.10 -38.37 1.15
N THR A 33 26.43 -38.18 1.25
CA THR A 33 27.07 -37.52 2.40
C THR A 33 26.51 -36.11 2.62
N PHE A 34 26.25 -35.36 1.54
CA PHE A 34 25.60 -34.06 1.57
C PHE A 34 24.20 -34.11 2.20
N ALA A 35 23.33 -35.04 1.77
CA ALA A 35 21.99 -35.18 2.37
C ALA A 35 22.04 -35.54 3.86
N ARG A 36 23.03 -36.33 4.29
CA ARG A 36 23.24 -36.64 5.70
C ARG A 36 23.64 -35.40 6.49
N LEU A 37 24.50 -34.53 5.94
CA LEU A 37 24.90 -33.26 6.58
C LEU A 37 23.72 -32.31 6.71
N VAL A 38 22.94 -32.13 5.64
CA VAL A 38 21.72 -31.29 5.67
C VAL A 38 20.72 -31.84 6.69
N SER A 39 20.45 -33.15 6.66
CA SER A 39 19.51 -33.77 7.61
C SER A 39 19.99 -33.67 9.06
N ALA A 40 21.29 -33.81 9.32
CA ALA A 40 21.86 -33.65 10.66
C ALA A 40 21.71 -32.22 11.18
N CYS A 41 22.04 -31.22 10.35
CA CYS A 41 21.85 -29.81 10.69
C CYS A 41 20.38 -29.47 10.99
N VAL A 42 19.45 -29.91 10.13
CA VAL A 42 18.01 -29.72 10.35
C VAL A 42 17.54 -30.41 11.63
N ASN A 43 17.96 -31.66 11.86
CA ASN A 43 17.56 -32.42 13.03
C ASN A 43 18.04 -31.78 14.33
N ASP A 44 19.30 -31.33 14.38
CA ASP A 44 19.84 -30.67 15.56
C ASP A 44 19.17 -29.32 15.83
N TYR A 45 18.85 -28.56 14.78
CA TYR A 45 18.05 -27.34 14.92
C TYR A 45 16.64 -27.64 15.45
N CYS A 46 15.95 -28.65 14.91
CA CYS A 46 14.60 -29.00 15.31
C CYS A 46 14.49 -29.53 16.76
N ASN A 47 15.60 -29.99 17.36
CA ASN A 47 15.63 -30.35 18.79
C ASN A 47 15.52 -29.12 19.71
N SER A 48 15.87 -27.93 19.24
CA SER A 48 15.82 -26.68 19.99
C SER A 48 15.64 -25.50 19.02
N PRO A 49 14.44 -25.36 18.42
CA PRO A 49 14.20 -24.36 17.38
C PRO A 49 14.31 -22.95 17.96
N PHE A 50 14.86 -22.04 17.18
CA PHE A 50 15.01 -20.66 17.60
C PHE A 50 13.65 -19.93 17.48
N PRO A 51 13.15 -19.25 18.53
CA PRO A 51 11.79 -18.69 18.54
C PRO A 51 11.48 -17.73 17.38
N TRP A 52 12.48 -17.00 16.89
CA TRP A 52 12.32 -15.99 15.84
C TRP A 52 12.28 -16.55 14.42
N ILE A 53 12.79 -17.78 14.22
CA ILE A 53 12.74 -18.48 12.92
C ILE A 53 11.60 -19.50 12.93
N GLY A 54 11.34 -20.14 14.07
CA GLY A 54 10.34 -21.19 14.20
C GLY A 54 10.69 -22.43 13.37
N GLY A 55 9.68 -23.05 12.78
CA GLY A 55 9.79 -24.26 11.97
C GLY A 55 9.68 -25.56 12.76
N CYS A 56 9.81 -26.68 12.06
CA CYS A 56 9.83 -28.04 12.59
C CYS A 56 8.52 -28.53 13.25
N ALA A 57 7.38 -27.87 13.02
CA ALA A 57 6.11 -28.25 13.66
C ALA A 57 5.64 -29.67 13.27
N ALA A 58 6.01 -30.14 12.09
CA ALA A 58 5.71 -31.48 11.59
C ALA A 58 6.96 -32.39 11.51
N TRP A 59 8.09 -31.98 12.10
CA TRP A 59 9.34 -32.75 12.05
C TRP A 59 9.33 -33.90 13.05
N GLN A 60 9.41 -35.13 12.56
CA GLN A 60 9.42 -36.36 13.38
C GLN A 60 10.77 -37.10 13.37
N GLY A 61 11.84 -36.41 12.93
CA GLY A 61 13.20 -36.95 12.92
C GLY A 61 13.76 -37.26 11.53
N PRO A 62 14.93 -37.93 11.46
CA PRO A 62 15.77 -38.04 10.25
C PRO A 62 15.21 -38.94 9.14
N THR A 63 14.01 -39.50 9.30
CA THR A 63 13.27 -40.20 8.24
C THR A 63 12.70 -39.23 7.20
N GLY A 64 12.62 -37.94 7.51
CA GLY A 64 12.23 -36.85 6.60
C GLY A 64 13.34 -36.38 5.64
N ARG A 65 14.03 -37.31 4.96
CA ARG A 65 15.11 -36.98 3.98
C ARG A 65 14.64 -36.25 2.72
N ASN A 66 13.36 -35.93 2.63
CA ASN A 66 12.75 -35.25 1.50
C ASN A 66 12.97 -33.75 1.67
N PHE A 67 14.17 -33.30 1.34
CA PHE A 67 14.42 -31.89 1.05
C PHE A 67 14.76 -31.72 -0.42
N ALA A 68 14.34 -30.60 -0.99
CA ALA A 68 14.68 -30.18 -2.31
C ALA A 68 15.09 -28.71 -2.28
N VAL A 69 15.97 -28.30 -3.17
CA VAL A 69 16.13 -26.88 -3.51
C VAL A 69 15.34 -26.66 -4.78
N ARG A 70 14.33 -25.80 -4.71
CA ARG A 70 13.44 -25.52 -5.83
C ARG A 70 13.60 -24.07 -6.25
N GLU A 71 13.47 -23.83 -7.55
CA GLU A 71 13.28 -22.48 -8.09
C GLU A 71 11.78 -22.21 -8.20
N THR A 72 11.36 -21.02 -7.76
CA THR A 72 10.02 -20.52 -8.06
C THR A 72 10.09 -19.09 -8.54
N ALA A 73 9.08 -18.71 -9.31
CA ALA A 73 8.83 -17.32 -9.65
C ALA A 73 7.65 -16.88 -8.79
N PHE A 74 7.90 -15.98 -7.85
CA PHE A 74 6.83 -15.33 -7.11
C PHE A 74 7.01 -13.82 -7.21
N PHE A 75 5.95 -13.18 -7.69
CA PHE A 75 5.82 -11.74 -7.75
C PHE A 75 7.04 -11.02 -8.37
N LEU A 76 7.14 -11.02 -9.71
CA LEU A 76 8.18 -10.35 -10.52
C LEU A 76 9.64 -10.80 -10.31
N SER A 77 9.94 -11.58 -9.28
CA SER A 77 11.28 -12.10 -8.99
C SER A 77 11.33 -13.63 -9.07
N ARG A 78 12.46 -14.16 -9.55
CA ARG A 78 12.81 -15.58 -9.41
C ARG A 78 13.70 -15.76 -8.20
N PHE A 79 13.45 -16.80 -7.43
CA PHE A 79 14.32 -17.17 -6.32
C PHE A 79 14.32 -18.67 -6.13
N THR A 80 15.42 -19.15 -5.58
CA THR A 80 15.55 -20.50 -5.08
C THR A 80 15.21 -20.53 -3.59
N TYR A 81 14.55 -21.60 -3.16
CA TYR A 81 14.14 -21.82 -1.78
C TYR A 81 14.40 -23.25 -1.36
N PHE A 82 14.58 -23.42 -0.06
CA PHE A 82 14.66 -24.71 0.59
C PHE A 82 13.23 -25.26 0.77
N ASP A 83 12.96 -26.43 0.24
CA ASP A 83 11.68 -27.12 0.34
C ASP A 83 11.86 -28.37 1.19
N SER A 84 11.28 -28.36 2.38
CA SER A 84 11.14 -29.54 3.23
C SER A 84 9.83 -29.42 3.99
N PRO A 85 8.74 -30.09 3.55
CA PRO A 85 7.41 -29.88 4.10
C PRO A 85 7.35 -30.02 5.63
N ALA A 86 8.05 -31.01 6.19
CA ALA A 86 8.06 -31.25 7.63
C ALA A 86 8.88 -30.21 8.43
N ALA A 87 10.00 -29.75 7.88
CA ALA A 87 10.90 -28.80 8.56
C ALA A 87 10.46 -27.34 8.37
N CYS A 88 9.93 -26.99 7.20
CA CYS A 88 9.47 -25.65 6.87
C CYS A 88 8.09 -25.32 7.48
N GLU A 89 7.35 -26.32 7.97
CA GLU A 89 6.08 -26.10 8.65
C GLU A 89 6.29 -25.31 9.95
N GLY A 90 5.58 -24.19 10.08
CA GLY A 90 5.69 -23.28 11.23
C GLY A 90 6.88 -22.32 11.18
N VAL A 91 7.58 -22.18 10.05
CA VAL A 91 8.60 -21.12 9.89
C VAL A 91 7.93 -19.75 9.90
N VAL A 92 8.45 -18.85 10.74
CA VAL A 92 7.93 -17.49 10.90
C VAL A 92 8.08 -16.73 9.59
N GLY A 93 6.94 -16.24 9.10
CA GLY A 93 6.84 -15.52 7.84
C GLY A 93 6.26 -14.13 7.95
N ASP A 94 5.84 -13.69 9.13
CA ASP A 94 5.08 -12.47 9.29
C ASP A 94 5.88 -11.26 8.80
N PRO A 95 5.23 -10.30 8.11
CA PRO A 95 5.92 -9.13 7.64
C PRO A 95 6.20 -8.20 8.83
N SER A 96 7.20 -7.33 8.70
CA SER A 96 7.50 -6.35 9.75
C SER A 96 6.29 -5.46 10.01
N SER A 97 5.87 -5.40 11.27
CA SER A 97 4.74 -4.57 11.73
C SER A 97 4.92 -3.10 11.41
N ASP A 98 6.15 -2.65 11.19
CA ASP A 98 6.46 -1.23 11.02
C ASP A 98 6.24 -0.76 9.58
N ILE A 99 6.33 -1.67 8.61
CA ILE A 99 6.19 -1.36 7.17
C ILE A 99 4.88 -1.91 6.61
N ALA A 100 4.49 -3.09 7.10
CA ALA A 100 3.31 -3.84 6.70
C ALA A 100 2.30 -3.97 7.86
N GLY A 101 2.37 -3.07 8.84
CA GLY A 101 1.47 -3.09 9.97
C GLY A 101 0.00 -3.04 9.53
N PRO A 102 -0.90 -3.72 10.24
CA PRO A 102 -2.33 -3.66 9.95
C PRO A 102 -2.86 -2.22 9.93
N GLY A 103 -2.29 -1.34 10.76
CA GLY A 103 -2.67 0.08 10.80
C GLY A 103 -2.41 0.84 9.49
N VAL A 104 -1.31 0.52 8.79
CA VAL A 104 -1.01 1.13 7.48
C VAL A 104 -2.10 0.70 6.51
N TYR A 105 -2.30 -0.61 6.32
CA TYR A 105 -3.32 -1.14 5.41
C TYR A 105 -4.73 -0.63 5.71
N THR A 106 -5.16 -0.66 6.98
CA THR A 106 -6.46 -0.13 7.41
C THR A 106 -6.60 1.36 7.07
N SER A 107 -5.52 2.14 7.19
CA SER A 107 -5.54 3.57 6.81
C SER A 107 -5.82 3.76 5.33
N TYR A 108 -5.18 2.98 4.44
CA TYR A 108 -5.47 3.04 3.00
C TYR A 108 -6.92 2.67 2.67
N MET A 109 -7.45 1.63 3.32
CA MET A 109 -8.82 1.18 3.10
C MET A 109 -9.85 2.22 3.56
N ILE A 110 -9.64 2.82 4.74
CA ILE A 110 -10.48 3.90 5.26
C ILE A 110 -10.42 5.11 4.33
N GLN A 111 -9.22 5.48 3.88
CA GLN A 111 -9.06 6.62 2.98
C GLN A 111 -9.77 6.39 1.65
N MET A 112 -9.64 5.20 1.07
CA MET A 112 -10.38 4.81 -0.13
C MET A 112 -11.89 4.91 0.07
N ALA A 113 -12.41 4.32 1.14
CA ALA A 113 -13.82 4.34 1.45
C ALA A 113 -14.35 5.77 1.61
N PHE A 114 -13.57 6.65 2.26
CA PHE A 114 -13.94 8.05 2.46
C PHE A 114 -13.95 8.85 1.16
N VAL A 115 -12.95 8.67 0.28
CA VAL A 115 -12.93 9.31 -1.05
C VAL A 115 -14.12 8.87 -1.90
N LEU A 116 -14.40 7.56 -1.94
CA LEU A 116 -15.54 7.02 -2.68
C LEU A 116 -16.87 7.55 -2.13
N PHE A 117 -16.99 7.66 -0.80
CA PHE A 117 -18.15 8.23 -0.14
C PHE A 117 -18.35 9.71 -0.53
N LEU A 118 -17.30 10.53 -0.43
CA LEU A 118 -17.37 11.94 -0.84
C LEU A 118 -17.68 12.09 -2.32
N TRP A 119 -17.04 11.30 -3.19
CA TRP A 119 -17.33 11.28 -4.62
C TRP A 119 -18.81 10.98 -4.88
N PHE A 120 -19.35 9.94 -4.25
CA PHE A 120 -20.76 9.58 -4.37
C PHE A 120 -21.68 10.73 -3.95
N LEU A 121 -21.42 11.37 -2.80
CA LEU A 121 -22.22 12.51 -2.33
C LEU A 121 -22.13 13.73 -3.27
N ILE A 122 -20.97 14.00 -3.85
CA ILE A 122 -20.79 15.06 -4.85
C ILE A 122 -21.61 14.77 -6.10
N GLN A 123 -21.63 13.51 -6.57
CA GLN A 123 -22.43 13.12 -7.74
C GLN A 123 -23.93 13.22 -7.47
N VAL A 124 -24.40 12.71 -6.33
CA VAL A 124 -25.80 12.80 -5.93
C VAL A 124 -26.25 14.25 -5.79
N SER A 125 -25.47 15.09 -5.12
CA SER A 125 -25.80 16.52 -4.98
C SER A 125 -25.82 17.25 -6.33
N SER A 126 -24.88 16.95 -7.23
CA SER A 126 -24.86 17.49 -8.60
C SER A 126 -26.08 17.05 -9.42
N ALA A 127 -26.44 15.78 -9.35
CA ALA A 127 -27.62 15.23 -10.03
C ALA A 127 -28.92 15.89 -9.52
N ILE A 128 -29.07 16.02 -8.20
CA ILE A 128 -30.23 16.68 -7.58
C ILE A 128 -30.30 18.16 -8.01
N ILE A 129 -29.17 18.87 -8.06
CA ILE A 129 -29.12 20.26 -8.54
C ILE A 129 -29.57 20.33 -10.00
N LYS A 130 -29.08 19.46 -10.88
CA LYS A 130 -29.47 19.40 -12.31
C LYS A 130 -30.96 19.09 -12.49
N ILE A 131 -31.47 18.06 -11.80
CA ILE A 131 -32.89 17.67 -11.82
C ILE A 131 -33.76 18.82 -11.30
N SER A 132 -33.37 19.46 -10.19
CA SER A 132 -34.10 20.61 -9.64
C SER A 132 -34.10 21.83 -10.56
N ARG A 133 -33.14 21.92 -11.50
CA ARG A 133 -33.09 22.96 -12.54
C ARG A 133 -34.00 22.61 -13.71
N HIS A 134 -34.01 21.36 -14.16
CA HIS A 134 -34.89 20.89 -15.25
C HIS A 134 -36.37 20.83 -14.84
N LEU A 135 -36.67 20.48 -13.59
CA LEU A 135 -38.02 20.54 -13.03
C LEU A 135 -38.53 21.98 -12.83
N ARG A 136 -37.69 23.01 -13.03
CA ARG A 136 -38.17 24.38 -13.27
C ARG A 136 -38.68 24.46 -14.71
N LEU A 137 -39.81 23.79 -14.97
CA LEU A 137 -40.53 23.90 -16.24
C LEU A 137 -40.85 25.38 -16.55
N PRO A 138 -40.86 25.77 -17.84
CA PRO A 138 -41.16 27.13 -18.27
C PRO A 138 -42.55 27.52 -17.80
N GLU A 139 -42.66 28.75 -17.31
CA GLU A 139 -43.86 29.30 -16.68
C GLU A 139 -45.07 29.24 -17.62
N ARG A 140 -45.90 28.20 -17.52
CA ARG A 140 -47.26 28.26 -18.07
C ARG A 140 -48.09 29.15 -17.14
N PRO A 141 -48.73 30.22 -17.64
CA PRO A 141 -49.43 31.21 -16.80
C PRO A 141 -50.60 30.62 -16.00
N VAL A 142 -51.10 29.44 -16.38
CA VAL A 142 -52.27 28.77 -15.78
C VAL A 142 -51.97 28.12 -14.42
N LEU A 143 -50.72 27.79 -14.10
CA LEU A 143 -50.34 27.12 -12.84
C LEU A 143 -49.95 28.08 -11.69
N ARG A 144 -50.08 29.40 -11.90
CA ARG A 144 -49.72 30.42 -10.90
C ARG A 144 -50.60 30.35 -9.63
N ALA A 145 -51.87 29.97 -9.76
CA ALA A 145 -52.83 29.91 -8.66
C ALA A 145 -52.61 28.72 -7.70
N TRP A 146 -52.14 27.57 -8.21
CA TRP A 146 -51.86 26.38 -7.38
C TRP A 146 -50.53 26.46 -6.61
N ARG A 147 -49.65 27.38 -6.99
CA ARG A 147 -48.30 27.54 -6.41
C ARG A 147 -48.30 28.13 -5.00
N HIS A 148 -49.38 28.81 -4.59
CA HIS A 148 -49.49 29.40 -3.26
C HIS A 148 -49.78 28.39 -2.15
N ARG A 149 -50.27 27.18 -2.47
CA ARG A 149 -50.65 26.18 -1.47
C ARG A 149 -49.54 25.16 -1.15
N PHE A 150 -48.51 25.06 -2.02
CA PHE A 150 -47.28 24.29 -1.76
C PHE A 150 -46.04 25.11 -2.13
N PRO A 151 -45.73 26.18 -1.39
CA PRO A 151 -44.52 26.91 -1.63
C PRO A 151 -43.31 26.07 -1.15
N THR A 152 -42.18 26.24 -1.84
CA THR A 152 -40.83 26.18 -1.23
C THR A 152 -40.14 24.84 -0.93
N GLY A 153 -40.69 23.65 -1.17
CA GLY A 153 -39.90 22.41 -1.02
C GLY A 153 -38.66 22.37 -1.94
N SER A 154 -38.85 22.59 -3.24
CA SER A 154 -37.78 22.53 -4.24
C SER A 154 -36.76 23.66 -4.15
N ARG A 155 -37.19 24.87 -3.74
CA ARG A 155 -36.30 26.03 -3.55
C ARG A 155 -35.46 25.91 -2.28
N LEU A 156 -36.01 25.28 -1.23
CA LEU A 156 -35.29 25.00 0.01
C LEU A 156 -34.28 23.86 -0.22
N LEU A 157 -34.71 22.75 -0.83
CA LEU A 157 -33.83 21.65 -1.23
C LEU A 157 -32.68 22.14 -2.11
N HIS A 158 -32.95 22.91 -3.16
CA HIS A 158 -31.90 23.44 -4.02
C HIS A 158 -30.87 24.29 -3.24
N ARG A 159 -31.32 25.15 -2.31
CA ARG A 159 -30.41 25.97 -1.48
C ARG A 159 -29.59 25.12 -0.50
N ILE A 160 -30.22 24.12 0.13
CA ILE A 160 -29.56 23.19 1.05
C ILE A 160 -28.51 22.38 0.30
N PHE A 161 -28.87 21.71 -0.80
CA PHE A 161 -27.95 20.91 -1.59
C PHE A 161 -26.83 21.74 -2.23
N HIS A 162 -27.10 22.97 -2.66
CA HIS A 162 -26.04 23.85 -3.17
C HIS A 162 -25.02 24.22 -2.08
N ARG A 163 -25.47 24.49 -0.85
CA ARG A 163 -24.55 24.74 0.28
C ARG A 163 -23.76 23.48 0.65
N HIS A 164 -24.42 22.33 0.76
CA HIS A 164 -23.74 21.07 1.05
C HIS A 164 -22.76 20.68 -0.05
N HIS A 165 -23.09 20.93 -1.33
CA HIS A 165 -22.19 20.66 -2.43
C HIS A 165 -20.88 21.46 -2.32
N ALA A 166 -20.95 22.75 -1.97
CA ALA A 166 -19.77 23.57 -1.72
C ALA A 166 -18.94 23.07 -0.52
N VAL A 167 -19.60 22.65 0.56
CA VAL A 167 -18.94 22.07 1.74
C VAL A 167 -18.24 20.76 1.39
N LEU A 168 -18.92 19.85 0.68
CA LEU A 168 -18.36 18.56 0.27
C LEU A 168 -17.10 18.71 -0.59
N LYS A 169 -17.09 19.69 -1.51
CA LYS A 169 -15.89 20.01 -2.30
C LYS A 169 -14.73 20.46 -1.42
N HIS A 170 -14.98 21.38 -0.47
CA HIS A 170 -13.93 21.85 0.45
C HIS A 170 -13.38 20.72 1.31
N THR A 171 -14.27 19.89 1.87
CA THR A 171 -13.88 18.69 2.63
C THR A 171 -13.06 17.72 1.79
N LEU A 172 -13.38 17.54 0.51
CA LEU A 172 -12.59 16.70 -0.39
C LEU A 172 -11.18 17.26 -0.60
N ILE A 173 -11.02 18.59 -0.76
CA ILE A 173 -9.70 19.23 -0.92
C ILE A 173 -8.86 19.03 0.34
N GLU A 174 -9.40 19.34 1.52
CA GLU A 174 -8.68 19.21 2.80
C GLU A 174 -8.30 17.75 3.08
N PHE A 175 -9.22 16.83 2.81
CA PHE A 175 -8.97 15.40 2.97
C PHE A 175 -7.90 14.90 2.00
N HIS A 176 -7.96 15.32 0.73
CA HIS A 176 -6.99 14.95 -0.29
C HIS A 176 -5.58 15.45 0.04
N GLU A 177 -5.45 16.68 0.55
CA GLU A 177 -4.18 17.23 1.03
C GLU A 177 -3.61 16.38 2.17
N ALA A 178 -4.41 16.08 3.20
CA ALA A 178 -4.00 15.23 4.32
C ALA A 178 -3.59 13.82 3.86
N GLN A 179 -4.34 13.24 2.92
CA GLN A 179 -4.03 11.95 2.31
C GLN A 179 -2.69 11.99 1.57
N CYS A 180 -2.43 13.00 0.74
CA CYS A 180 -1.15 13.10 0.02
C CYS A 180 0.03 13.17 0.98
N PHE A 181 -0.07 13.94 2.07
CA PHE A 181 1.00 14.00 3.08
C PHE A 181 1.25 12.64 3.74
N PHE A 182 0.19 11.95 4.14
CA PHE A 182 0.30 10.60 4.71
C PHE A 182 0.97 9.63 3.73
N LEU A 183 0.54 9.64 2.47
CA LEU A 183 1.08 8.78 1.43
C LEU A 183 2.55 9.08 1.15
N ILE A 184 2.94 10.35 1.03
CA ILE A 184 4.34 10.75 0.83
C ILE A 184 5.20 10.22 1.98
N ALA A 185 4.76 10.39 3.23
CA ALA A 185 5.49 9.89 4.39
C ALA A 185 5.62 8.36 4.37
N ALA A 186 4.54 7.64 4.05
CA ALA A 186 4.55 6.18 3.94
C ALA A 186 5.47 5.67 2.82
N GLN A 187 5.42 6.28 1.63
CA GLN A 187 6.30 5.89 0.52
C GLN A 187 7.77 6.19 0.81
N LEU A 188 8.06 7.30 1.51
CA LEU A 188 9.43 7.61 1.94
C LEU A 188 9.94 6.59 2.96
N ALA A 189 9.10 6.20 3.92
CA ALA A 189 9.43 5.16 4.89
C ALA A 189 9.73 3.82 4.19
N ILE A 190 8.94 3.43 3.18
CA ILE A 190 9.20 2.24 2.36
C ILE A 190 10.54 2.35 1.63
N LEU A 191 10.82 3.48 0.99
CA LEU A 191 12.07 3.69 0.25
C LEU A 191 13.31 3.62 1.16
N ILE A 192 13.21 4.15 2.38
CA ILE A 192 14.26 4.09 3.39
C ILE A 192 14.43 2.65 3.89
N ALA A 193 13.34 1.99 4.28
CA ALA A 193 13.36 0.62 4.78
C ALA A 193 13.94 -0.37 3.77
N GLN A 194 13.63 -0.20 2.48
CA GLN A 194 14.21 -1.01 1.40
C GLN A 194 15.72 -0.80 1.20
N GLY A 195 16.28 0.27 1.76
CA GLY A 195 17.72 0.53 1.76
C GLY A 195 18.50 -0.33 2.75
N ASP A 196 17.85 -0.89 3.78
CA ASP A 196 18.52 -1.60 4.86
C ASP A 196 17.70 -2.81 5.33
N ALA A 197 18.23 -4.01 5.06
CA ALA A 197 17.62 -5.28 5.45
C ALA A 197 17.42 -5.40 6.98
N ALA A 198 18.26 -4.73 7.78
CA ALA A 198 18.13 -4.74 9.24
C ALA A 198 16.87 -3.98 9.70
N VAL A 199 16.49 -2.89 9.00
CA VAL A 199 15.28 -2.11 9.29
C VAL A 199 14.01 -2.93 9.01
N LEU A 200 14.08 -3.82 8.01
CA LEU A 200 12.97 -4.71 7.65
C LEU A 200 12.81 -5.89 8.61
N GLY A 201 13.82 -6.20 9.44
CA GLY A 201 13.77 -7.32 10.38
C GLY A 201 13.50 -8.68 9.72
N SER A 202 13.80 -8.82 8.43
CA SER A 202 13.51 -10.02 7.65
C SER A 202 14.62 -11.05 7.80
N TYR A 203 14.52 -11.88 8.83
CA TYR A 203 15.48 -12.95 9.12
C TYR A 203 15.22 -14.25 8.35
N THR A 204 14.05 -14.36 7.71
CA THR A 204 13.64 -15.52 6.92
C THR A 204 13.30 -15.08 5.50
N LEU A 205 13.48 -15.98 4.52
CA LEU A 205 13.10 -15.75 3.13
C LEU A 205 11.60 -15.44 3.02
N ARG A 206 10.77 -16.11 3.82
CA ARG A 206 9.33 -15.90 3.88
C ARG A 206 8.98 -14.48 4.32
N SER A 207 9.58 -13.97 5.40
CA SER A 207 9.36 -12.58 5.86
C SER A 207 9.88 -11.55 4.86
N ALA A 208 11.05 -11.79 4.25
CA ALA A 208 11.58 -10.91 3.19
C ALA A 208 10.62 -10.81 2.00
N LEU A 209 10.10 -11.94 1.52
CA LEU A 209 9.12 -11.98 0.42
C LEU A 209 7.82 -11.25 0.77
N GLN A 210 7.31 -11.43 1.98
CA GLN A 210 6.09 -10.75 2.43
C GLN A 210 6.31 -9.25 2.60
N ASN A 211 7.46 -8.81 3.10
CA ASN A 211 7.82 -7.40 3.20
C ASN A 211 7.92 -6.72 1.83
N MET A 212 8.60 -7.37 0.87
CA MET A 212 8.68 -6.89 -0.51
C MET A 212 7.30 -6.77 -1.15
N THR A 213 6.50 -7.84 -1.03
CA THR A 213 5.16 -7.90 -1.63
C THR A 213 4.25 -6.84 -1.02
N THR A 214 4.27 -6.69 0.31
CA THR A 214 3.46 -5.68 0.99
C THR A 214 3.91 -4.27 0.64
N SER A 215 5.23 -4.00 0.59
CA SER A 215 5.77 -2.72 0.16
C SER A 215 5.29 -2.35 -1.25
N TYR A 216 5.35 -3.31 -2.18
CA TYR A 216 4.82 -3.11 -3.52
C TYR A 216 3.32 -2.83 -3.52
N LEU A 217 2.53 -3.64 -2.79
CA LEU A 217 1.08 -3.50 -2.73
C LEU A 217 0.66 -2.14 -2.19
N VAL A 218 1.27 -1.70 -1.09
CA VAL A 218 1.05 -0.39 -0.48
C VAL A 218 1.42 0.72 -1.46
N SER A 219 2.50 0.55 -2.21
CA SER A 219 2.92 1.49 -3.28
C SER A 219 1.91 1.58 -4.42
N THR A 220 1.31 0.47 -4.86
CA THR A 220 0.33 0.47 -5.96
C THR A 220 -1.06 0.92 -5.50
N ILE A 221 -1.57 0.38 -4.39
CA ILE A 221 -2.93 0.65 -3.90
C ILE A 221 -3.06 2.11 -3.45
N GLY A 222 -1.97 2.72 -2.95
CA GLY A 222 -1.92 4.12 -2.55
C GLY A 222 -2.21 5.14 -3.66
N ILE A 223 -2.01 4.78 -4.93
CA ILE A 223 -2.25 5.66 -6.06
C ILE A 223 -3.75 5.81 -6.32
N LEU A 224 -4.52 4.73 -6.20
CA LEU A 224 -5.93 4.68 -6.58
C LEU A 224 -6.81 5.78 -5.91
N PRO A 225 -6.77 6.00 -4.57
CA PRO A 225 -7.62 7.02 -3.97
C PRO A 225 -7.18 8.44 -4.35
N VAL A 226 -5.89 8.67 -4.59
CA VAL A 226 -5.37 9.95 -5.09
C VAL A 226 -5.93 10.24 -6.48
N VAL A 227 -5.92 9.24 -7.37
CA VAL A 227 -6.47 9.40 -8.73
C VAL A 227 -7.97 9.68 -8.70
N ILE A 228 -8.73 8.95 -7.89
CA ILE A 228 -10.18 9.14 -7.77
C ILE A 228 -10.49 10.53 -7.19
N ALA A 229 -9.81 10.95 -6.13
CA ALA A 229 -10.02 12.27 -5.53
C ALA A 229 -9.62 13.40 -6.49
N MET A 230 -8.48 13.25 -7.19
CA MET A 230 -8.03 14.18 -8.23
C MET A 230 -9.06 14.30 -9.36
N TRP A 231 -9.55 13.17 -9.88
CA TRP A 231 -10.61 13.13 -10.88
C TRP A 231 -11.90 13.80 -10.40
N SER A 232 -12.27 13.57 -9.14
CA SER A 232 -13.45 14.17 -8.51
C SER A 232 -13.35 15.69 -8.43
N LEU A 233 -12.17 16.21 -8.07
CA LEU A 233 -11.89 17.64 -8.03
C LEU A 233 -11.90 18.28 -9.42
N GLN A 234 -11.37 17.57 -10.43
CA GLN A 234 -11.42 18.04 -11.81
C GLN A 234 -12.86 18.16 -12.32
N MET A 235 -13.70 17.15 -12.06
CA MET A 235 -15.12 17.19 -12.41
C MET A 235 -15.89 18.28 -11.65
N ALA A 236 -15.37 18.72 -10.50
CA ALA A 236 -15.90 19.83 -9.73
C ALA A 236 -15.40 21.20 -10.20
N HIS A 237 -14.51 21.27 -11.20
CA HIS A 237 -13.83 22.49 -11.69
C HIS A 237 -13.12 23.30 -10.59
N GLU A 238 -12.56 22.62 -9.58
CA GLU A 238 -11.77 23.27 -8.54
C GLU A 238 -10.28 23.18 -8.87
N PHE A 239 -9.64 24.32 -9.11
CA PHE A 239 -8.21 24.40 -9.41
C PHE A 239 -7.41 24.85 -8.17
N CYS A 240 -6.56 23.97 -7.65
CA CYS A 240 -5.56 24.32 -6.64
C CYS A 240 -4.19 23.75 -7.04
N ALA A 241 -3.23 24.62 -7.36
CA ALA A 241 -1.89 24.22 -7.78
C ALA A 241 -1.14 23.42 -6.69
N CYS A 242 -1.36 23.74 -5.41
CA CYS A 242 -0.75 23.01 -4.29
C CYS A 242 -1.22 21.55 -4.25
N THR A 243 -2.52 21.31 -4.39
CA THR A 243 -3.11 19.97 -4.45
C THR A 243 -2.58 19.17 -5.63
N MET A 244 -2.43 19.81 -6.80
CA MET A 244 -1.84 19.19 -7.98
C MET A 244 -0.38 18.77 -7.73
N LEU A 245 0.45 19.68 -7.21
CA LEU A 245 1.87 19.39 -6.91
C LEU A 245 2.03 18.27 -5.88
N LEU A 246 1.23 18.28 -4.82
CA LEU A 246 1.23 17.22 -3.80
C LEU A 246 0.89 15.86 -4.41
N SER A 247 -0.07 15.82 -5.33
CA SER A 247 -0.51 14.59 -5.96
C SER A 247 0.51 14.04 -6.95
N VAL A 248 1.12 14.92 -7.76
CA VAL A 248 2.22 14.54 -8.66
C VAL A 248 3.39 13.98 -7.85
N THR A 249 3.75 14.64 -6.74
CA THR A 249 4.80 14.18 -5.84
C THR A 249 4.46 12.81 -5.24
N THR A 250 3.21 12.63 -4.80
CA THR A 250 2.72 11.36 -4.24
C THR A 250 2.82 10.22 -5.25
N VAL A 251 2.31 10.43 -6.47
CA VAL A 251 2.33 9.41 -7.54
C VAL A 251 3.77 9.11 -7.97
N ALA A 252 4.61 10.13 -8.15
CA ALA A 252 6.02 9.95 -8.50
C ALA A 252 6.78 9.14 -7.45
N LEU A 253 6.54 9.42 -6.16
CA LEU A 253 7.18 8.68 -5.06
C LEU A 253 6.68 7.24 -4.98
N SER A 254 5.39 7.00 -5.24
CA SER A 254 4.78 5.67 -5.33
C SER A 254 5.35 4.84 -6.49
N GLU A 255 5.61 5.46 -7.63
CA GLU A 255 6.27 4.80 -8.76
C GLU A 255 7.75 4.50 -8.44
N ALA A 256 8.44 5.44 -7.79
CA ALA A 256 9.82 5.23 -7.36
C ALA A 256 9.95 4.08 -6.34
N SER A 257 9.05 4.01 -5.35
CA SER A 257 9.01 2.91 -4.37
C SER A 257 8.64 1.58 -5.04
N MET A 258 7.68 1.57 -5.96
CA MET A 258 7.35 0.38 -6.74
C MET A 258 8.53 -0.10 -7.59
N TYR A 259 9.20 0.81 -8.31
CA TYR A 259 10.34 0.47 -9.16
C TYR A 259 11.51 -0.08 -8.35
N LYS A 260 11.83 0.55 -7.21
CA LYS A 260 12.84 0.05 -6.27
C LYS A 260 12.47 -1.35 -5.76
N SER A 261 11.20 -1.58 -5.42
CA SER A 261 10.70 -2.89 -4.98
C SER A 261 10.92 -4.00 -6.02
N LYS A 262 10.84 -3.68 -7.32
CA LYS A 262 11.08 -4.65 -8.42
C LYS A 262 12.55 -4.97 -8.64
N GLY A 263 13.44 -4.01 -8.37
CA GLY A 263 14.88 -4.14 -8.63
C GLY A 263 15.68 -4.84 -7.52
N LEU A 264 15.06 -5.08 -6.37
CA LEU A 264 15.74 -5.68 -5.22
C LEU A 264 15.79 -7.21 -5.34
N SER A 265 16.98 -7.78 -5.11
CA SER A 265 17.10 -9.22 -4.91
C SER A 265 16.49 -9.60 -3.57
N VAL A 266 15.65 -10.65 -3.54
CA VAL A 266 15.01 -11.13 -2.31
C VAL A 266 16.04 -11.43 -1.22
N ARG A 267 17.21 -11.95 -1.64
CA ARG A 267 18.30 -12.29 -0.72
C ARG A 267 19.04 -11.08 -0.16
N GLY A 268 19.21 -10.00 -0.94
CA GLY A 268 19.80 -8.75 -0.45
C GLY A 268 18.93 -8.01 0.57
N GLN A 269 17.71 -8.49 0.81
CA GLN A 269 16.78 -7.95 1.81
C GLN A 269 16.64 -8.87 3.03
N MET A 270 17.40 -9.97 3.11
CA MET A 270 17.47 -10.77 4.32
C MET A 270 18.55 -10.21 5.25
N ALA A 271 18.19 -9.95 6.50
CA ALA A 271 19.16 -9.58 7.52
C ALA A 271 19.99 -10.80 7.92
N THR A 272 21.29 -10.61 8.13
CA THR A 272 22.16 -11.68 8.63
C THR A 272 21.86 -11.94 10.10
N VAL A 273 21.67 -13.21 10.48
CA VAL A 273 21.48 -13.61 11.88
C VAL A 273 22.81 -14.10 12.44
N ASP A 274 23.54 -13.20 13.09
CA ASP A 274 24.75 -13.56 13.83
C ASP A 274 24.38 -14.08 15.23
N TYR A 275 24.11 -15.38 15.32
CA TYR A 275 23.76 -16.07 16.55
C TYR A 275 24.85 -17.10 16.90
N ARG A 276 25.53 -16.92 18.03
CA ARG A 276 26.65 -17.78 18.45
C ARG A 276 26.25 -19.19 18.90
N GLY A 277 24.94 -19.46 19.01
CA GLY A 277 24.39 -20.75 19.45
C GLY A 277 23.91 -21.64 18.30
N TRP A 278 24.32 -21.39 17.06
CA TRP A 278 23.96 -22.25 15.94
C TRP A 278 24.48 -23.69 16.15
N PRO A 279 23.74 -24.73 15.70
CA PRO A 279 24.18 -26.10 15.83
C PRO A 279 25.55 -26.33 15.17
N ALA A 280 26.43 -27.08 15.85
CA ALA A 280 27.74 -27.44 15.32
C ALA A 280 27.63 -28.28 14.03
N SER A 281 26.55 -29.05 13.88
CA SER A 281 26.23 -29.80 12.66
C SER A 281 25.93 -28.90 11.45
N CYS A 282 25.53 -27.65 11.68
CA CYS A 282 25.40 -26.61 10.65
C CYS A 282 26.71 -25.82 10.46
N GLY A 283 27.82 -26.25 11.06
CA GLY A 283 29.11 -25.55 11.00
C GLY A 283 29.15 -24.24 11.79
N GLY A 284 28.16 -23.99 12.66
CA GLY A 284 28.02 -22.71 13.36
C GLY A 284 27.36 -21.60 12.53
N HIS A 285 26.72 -21.96 11.42
CA HIS A 285 25.93 -21.04 10.58
C HIS A 285 24.42 -21.28 10.75
N ALA A 286 23.63 -20.34 10.23
CA ALA A 286 22.18 -20.43 10.25
C ALA A 286 21.69 -21.68 9.47
N PRO A 287 20.64 -22.36 9.96
CA PRO A 287 20.13 -23.57 9.33
C PRO A 287 19.47 -23.24 7.98
N PRO A 288 19.39 -24.19 7.04
CA PRO A 288 18.77 -23.97 5.73
C PRO A 288 17.28 -23.60 5.79
N LEU A 289 16.63 -23.81 6.94
CA LEU A 289 15.23 -23.45 7.18
C LEU A 289 14.96 -21.94 7.05
N ILE A 290 15.96 -21.08 7.24
CA ILE A 290 15.77 -19.63 7.01
C ILE A 290 15.41 -19.34 5.55
N TYR A 291 15.75 -20.25 4.63
CA TYR A 291 15.45 -20.16 3.21
C TYR A 291 14.19 -20.94 2.81
N CYS A 292 13.36 -21.36 3.78
CA CYS A 292 12.08 -21.98 3.48
C CYS A 292 11.19 -21.05 2.64
N GLY A 293 10.63 -21.61 1.56
CA GLY A 293 9.76 -20.89 0.65
C GLY A 293 8.33 -20.73 1.18
N LEU A 294 7.51 -20.00 0.42
CA LEU A 294 6.06 -20.03 0.60
C LEU A 294 5.57 -21.38 0.06
N ALA A 295 5.12 -22.28 0.94
CA ALA A 295 4.39 -23.47 0.52
C ALA A 295 3.25 -23.03 -0.41
N THR A 296 3.18 -23.60 -1.61
CA THR A 296 2.24 -23.23 -2.67
C THR A 296 0.78 -23.55 -2.36
N GLU A 297 0.43 -23.81 -1.10
CA GLU A 297 -0.94 -24.04 -0.63
C GLU A 297 -1.49 -22.78 0.06
N GLY A 298 -1.97 -21.86 -0.77
CA GLY A 298 -3.21 -21.10 -0.51
C GLY A 298 -3.30 -20.11 0.66
N THR A 299 -2.24 -19.88 1.46
CA THR A 299 -2.36 -19.12 2.72
C THR A 299 -1.29 -18.05 2.90
N GLY A 300 -0.95 -17.32 1.82
CA GLY A 300 -0.40 -15.97 1.97
C GLY A 300 -1.53 -15.02 2.38
N PRO A 301 -1.35 -14.12 3.37
CA PRO A 301 -2.43 -13.26 3.89
C PRO A 301 -3.00 -12.27 2.86
N ILE A 302 -2.46 -12.21 1.65
CA ILE A 302 -2.88 -11.27 0.61
C ILE A 302 -2.91 -11.96 -0.75
N ALA A 303 -3.87 -12.87 -0.94
CA ALA A 303 -4.26 -13.38 -2.26
C ALA A 303 -5.07 -12.32 -3.02
N PHE A 304 -4.51 -11.12 -3.22
CA PHE A 304 -5.09 -10.19 -4.18
C PHE A 304 -4.85 -10.72 -5.60
N PRO A 305 -5.80 -10.60 -6.53
CA PRO A 305 -5.60 -11.05 -7.90
C PRO A 305 -4.39 -10.31 -8.49
N SER A 306 -3.28 -11.02 -8.64
CA SER A 306 -2.02 -10.42 -9.13
C SER A 306 -2.19 -9.78 -10.53
N ALA A 307 -3.17 -10.27 -11.30
CA ALA A 307 -3.61 -9.66 -12.55
C ALA A 307 -4.24 -8.27 -12.36
N PHE A 308 -5.08 -8.07 -11.34
CA PHE A 308 -5.71 -6.79 -11.05
C PHE A 308 -4.66 -5.74 -10.66
N LEU A 309 -3.67 -6.12 -9.86
CA LEU A 309 -2.58 -5.20 -9.46
C LEU A 309 -1.67 -4.84 -10.64
N LYS A 310 -1.35 -5.80 -11.51
CA LYS A 310 -0.56 -5.55 -12.72
C LYS A 310 -1.28 -4.64 -13.72
N ALA A 311 -2.60 -4.78 -13.87
CA ALA A 311 -3.39 -3.96 -14.78
C ALA A 311 -3.79 -2.59 -14.19
N SER A 312 -4.06 -2.52 -12.89
CA SER A 312 -4.57 -1.30 -12.25
C SER A 312 -3.55 -0.17 -12.27
N ASN A 313 -2.26 -0.44 -12.05
CA ASN A 313 -1.25 0.62 -12.02
C ASN A 313 -1.13 1.41 -13.34
N PRO A 314 -0.90 0.79 -14.51
CA PRO A 314 -0.82 1.53 -15.76
C PRO A 314 -2.12 2.26 -16.10
N ILE A 315 -3.29 1.69 -15.76
CA ILE A 315 -4.58 2.36 -15.93
C ILE A 315 -4.67 3.60 -15.05
N CYS A 316 -4.30 3.49 -13.76
CA CYS A 316 -4.30 4.61 -12.82
C CYS A 316 -3.35 5.72 -13.27
N LEU A 317 -2.13 5.38 -13.70
CA LEU A 317 -1.17 6.34 -14.23
C LEU A 317 -1.66 7.00 -15.51
N THR A 318 -2.34 6.27 -16.40
CA THR A 318 -2.92 6.84 -17.62
C THR A 318 -4.02 7.84 -17.28
N ILE A 319 -4.96 7.46 -16.40
CA ILE A 319 -6.04 8.36 -15.93
C ILE A 319 -5.43 9.58 -15.23
N PHE A 320 -4.43 9.38 -14.38
CA PHE A 320 -3.75 10.47 -13.67
C PHE A 320 -3.03 11.41 -14.64
N GLY A 321 -2.26 10.88 -15.59
CA GLY A 321 -1.56 11.66 -16.60
C GLY A 321 -2.51 12.49 -17.45
N VAL A 322 -3.61 11.90 -17.90
CA VAL A 322 -4.68 12.62 -18.62
C VAL A 322 -5.31 13.70 -17.74
N THR A 323 -5.58 13.39 -16.47
CA THR A 323 -6.13 14.33 -15.49
C THR A 323 -5.21 15.53 -15.31
N VAL A 324 -3.91 15.32 -15.09
CA VAL A 324 -2.90 16.36 -14.91
C VAL A 324 -2.69 17.18 -16.18
N LEU A 325 -2.59 16.54 -17.35
CA LEU A 325 -2.42 17.24 -18.64
C LEU A 325 -3.62 18.12 -18.99
N LEU A 326 -4.82 17.66 -18.68
CA LEU A 326 -6.05 18.40 -18.94
C LEU A 326 -6.43 19.37 -17.80
N TRP A 327 -5.74 19.31 -16.66
CA TRP A 327 -5.95 20.18 -15.51
C TRP A 327 -5.84 21.69 -15.84
N PRO A 328 -4.80 22.17 -16.55
CA PRO A 328 -4.73 23.58 -16.95
C PRO A 328 -5.79 23.97 -17.99
N PHE A 329 -6.37 22.98 -18.68
CA PHE A 329 -7.42 23.19 -19.69
C PHE A 329 -8.83 22.93 -19.13
N ALA A 330 -8.99 22.74 -17.82
CA ALA A 330 -10.30 22.48 -17.21
C ALA A 330 -11.29 23.66 -17.38
N ASP A 331 -10.80 24.84 -17.78
CA ASP A 331 -11.60 26.00 -18.19
C ASP A 331 -11.94 26.02 -19.71
N CYS A 332 -11.42 25.07 -20.49
CA CYS A 332 -11.63 24.99 -21.94
C CYS A 332 -12.38 23.71 -22.33
N ALA A 333 -13.38 23.86 -23.20
CA ALA A 333 -14.32 22.83 -23.70
C ALA A 333 -13.68 21.59 -24.38
N LEU A 334 -12.36 21.45 -24.39
CA LEU A 334 -11.60 20.36 -25.01
C LEU A 334 -11.64 19.06 -24.18
N PHE A 335 -11.87 19.15 -22.86
CA PHE A 335 -11.85 18.01 -21.93
C PHE A 335 -12.95 16.98 -22.20
N THR A 336 -14.16 17.43 -22.52
CA THR A 336 -15.30 16.54 -22.79
C THR A 336 -15.07 15.69 -24.05
N ALA A 337 -14.39 16.22 -25.07
CA ALA A 337 -14.16 15.53 -26.33
C ALA A 337 -13.15 14.36 -26.21
N VAL A 338 -12.09 14.51 -25.41
CA VAL A 338 -11.03 13.50 -25.27
C VAL A 338 -11.48 12.33 -24.37
N VAL A 339 -12.20 12.61 -23.29
CA VAL A 339 -12.78 11.58 -22.41
C VAL A 339 -13.87 10.76 -23.13
N TRP A 340 -14.60 11.38 -24.06
CA TRP A 340 -15.58 10.70 -24.92
C TRP A 340 -15.00 9.61 -25.82
N LEU A 341 -13.72 9.72 -26.17
CA LEU A 341 -13.00 8.76 -27.03
C LEU A 341 -12.41 7.58 -26.26
N LEU A 342 -12.16 7.73 -24.96
CA LEU A 342 -11.44 6.73 -24.15
C LEU A 342 -12.35 5.84 -23.28
N LEU A 343 -13.65 6.13 -23.19
CA LEU A 343 -14.61 5.31 -22.42
C LEU A 343 -15.31 4.24 -23.30
N PRO A 344 -15.39 2.97 -22.85
CA PRO A 344 -16.21 1.96 -23.51
C PRO A 344 -17.69 2.36 -23.51
N PHE A 345 -18.40 1.97 -24.57
CA PHE A 345 -19.71 2.46 -25.03
C PHE A 345 -20.85 2.56 -23.99
N GLY A 346 -20.75 1.95 -22.81
CA GLY A 346 -21.81 1.87 -21.79
C GLY A 346 -22.12 3.15 -21.00
N PHE A 347 -21.30 4.21 -21.10
CA PHE A 347 -21.45 5.45 -20.29
C PHE A 347 -21.83 6.71 -21.10
N ARG A 348 -22.18 6.57 -22.39
CA ARG A 348 -22.36 7.69 -23.35
C ARG A 348 -23.61 8.58 -23.18
N SER A 349 -24.51 8.29 -22.25
CA SER A 349 -25.89 8.84 -22.30
C SER A 349 -26.10 10.27 -21.72
N TYR A 350 -25.09 10.97 -21.22
CA TYR A 350 -25.31 12.17 -20.38
C TYR A 350 -24.63 13.50 -20.79
N ALA A 351 -24.08 13.63 -22.00
CA ALA A 351 -23.30 14.81 -22.36
C ALA A 351 -23.77 15.48 -23.67
N ASN A 352 -24.86 16.25 -23.59
CA ASN A 352 -25.21 17.24 -24.62
C ASN A 352 -25.55 18.56 -23.92
N THR A 353 -24.57 19.47 -23.80
CA THR A 353 -24.66 20.95 -23.92
C THR A 353 -23.49 21.63 -23.21
N ALA A 354 -22.51 22.14 -23.96
CA ALA A 354 -21.63 23.21 -23.53
C ALA A 354 -21.04 23.93 -24.75
N ILE A 355 -21.79 24.91 -25.27
CA ILE A 355 -21.26 25.95 -26.16
C ILE A 355 -21.33 27.25 -25.36
N GLY A 356 -20.18 27.92 -25.23
CA GLY A 356 -20.08 29.31 -24.81
C GLY A 356 -19.39 29.53 -23.47
N CYS A 357 -18.09 29.82 -23.49
CA CYS A 357 -17.55 31.13 -23.13
C CYS A 357 -16.03 31.13 -23.24
N ALA A 358 -15.53 32.10 -24.01
CA ALA A 358 -14.13 32.45 -24.09
C ALA A 358 -13.80 33.57 -23.09
N TRP A 359 -12.53 33.62 -22.69
CA TRP A 359 -11.80 34.78 -22.17
C TRP A 359 -12.15 35.29 -20.76
N ALA A 360 -11.38 34.84 -19.77
CA ALA A 360 -11.02 35.62 -18.58
C ALA A 360 -9.74 35.05 -17.92
N LEU A 361 -8.59 35.29 -18.54
CA LEU A 361 -7.30 35.23 -17.86
C LEU A 361 -7.21 36.44 -16.93
N THR A 362 -7.49 36.26 -15.63
CA THR A 362 -6.91 37.02 -14.48
C THR A 362 -7.74 36.77 -13.22
N HIS A 363 -7.33 35.80 -12.40
CA HIS A 363 -7.10 35.95 -10.96
C HIS A 363 -6.87 34.56 -10.35
N SER A 364 -5.63 34.31 -9.92
CA SER A 364 -5.32 33.29 -8.92
C SER A 364 -6.18 33.56 -7.67
N ARG A 365 -7.31 32.87 -7.55
CA ARG A 365 -8.01 32.74 -6.28
C ARG A 365 -7.22 31.74 -5.46
N ARG A 366 -6.55 32.24 -4.41
CA ARG A 366 -5.95 31.43 -3.36
C ARG A 366 -6.93 30.35 -2.92
N CYS A 367 -6.45 29.12 -2.81
CA CYS A 367 -7.13 28.05 -2.11
C CYS A 367 -7.46 28.55 -0.69
N GLY A 368 -8.75 28.72 -0.38
CA GLY A 368 -9.33 28.64 0.95
C GLY A 368 -8.99 29.66 2.05
N TYR A 369 -7.86 30.37 2.06
CA TYR A 369 -7.52 31.23 3.22
C TYR A 369 -7.98 32.67 3.02
N ARG A 370 -9.28 32.92 3.24
CA ARG A 370 -9.75 34.27 3.57
C ARG A 370 -9.68 34.43 5.09
N VAL A 371 -8.54 34.89 5.58
CA VAL A 371 -8.40 35.41 6.95
C VAL A 371 -9.26 36.67 7.02
N HIS A 372 -10.46 36.55 7.60
CA HIS A 372 -11.18 37.72 8.06
C HIS A 372 -10.39 38.28 9.25
N THR A 373 -9.73 39.42 9.05
CA THR A 373 -9.25 40.27 10.14
C THR A 373 -10.48 40.89 10.82
N GLY A 374 -11.14 40.09 11.65
CA GLY A 374 -12.10 40.51 12.65
C GLY A 374 -11.51 40.11 13.99
N SER A 375 -11.21 41.10 14.84
CA SER A 375 -10.67 40.93 16.18
C SER A 375 -11.63 40.12 17.06
N SER A 376 -11.44 38.81 17.12
CA SER A 376 -11.76 38.01 18.29
C SER A 376 -10.80 36.83 18.33
N THR A 377 -9.91 36.85 19.32
CA THR A 377 -8.99 35.77 19.67
C THR A 377 -9.75 34.46 19.90
N GLN A 378 -9.77 33.60 18.89
CA GLN A 378 -10.00 32.17 19.08
C GLN A 378 -8.98 31.43 18.21
N GLN A 379 -7.99 30.86 18.89
CA GLN A 379 -6.82 30.21 18.31
C GLN A 379 -7.23 28.83 17.81
N THR A 380 -7.74 28.74 16.58
CA THR A 380 -7.92 27.46 15.89
C THR A 380 -6.59 27.05 15.29
N THR A 381 -5.86 26.18 16.00
CA THR A 381 -4.70 25.48 15.44
C THR A 381 -5.15 24.56 14.30
N PRO A 382 -4.44 24.53 13.15
CA PRO A 382 -4.77 23.64 12.05
C PRO A 382 -4.65 22.18 12.50
N ILE A 383 -5.59 21.34 12.08
CA ILE A 383 -5.65 19.90 12.40
C ILE A 383 -4.33 19.20 12.00
N ALA A 384 -3.66 19.65 10.94
CA ALA A 384 -2.33 19.19 10.54
C ALA A 384 -1.25 19.40 11.62
N ALA A 385 -1.27 20.51 12.37
CA ALA A 385 -0.36 20.74 13.49
C ALA A 385 -0.64 19.81 14.68
N ARG A 386 -1.91 19.40 14.85
CA ARG A 386 -2.34 18.47 15.89
C ARG A 386 -1.90 17.03 15.58
N TRP A 387 -1.90 16.64 14.30
CA TRP A 387 -1.32 15.37 13.84
C TRP A 387 0.21 15.35 13.93
N PHE A 388 0.88 16.47 13.62
CA PHE A 388 2.34 16.59 13.80
C PHE A 388 2.74 16.52 15.28
N GLN A 389 1.96 17.12 16.18
CA GLN A 389 2.17 16.99 17.64
C GLN A 389 1.91 15.57 18.17
N LEU A 390 0.98 14.82 17.58
CA LEU A 390 0.73 13.42 17.94
C LEU A 390 1.86 12.50 17.45
N LEU A 391 2.48 12.79 16.30
CA LEU A 391 3.63 12.05 15.78
C LEU A 391 4.95 12.40 16.46
N GLN A 392 5.07 13.57 17.09
CA GLN A 392 6.25 13.97 17.88
C GLN A 392 6.24 13.44 19.32
N MET A 393 5.17 12.76 19.77
CA MET A 393 5.19 12.05 21.05
C MET A 393 5.95 10.74 20.91
N GLY A 394 7.28 10.82 20.92
CA GLY A 394 8.18 9.68 21.08
C GLY A 394 7.90 8.91 22.39
N PRO A 395 8.37 7.66 22.51
CA PRO A 395 8.04 6.79 23.62
C PRO A 395 8.49 7.43 24.94
N ARG A 396 7.52 7.70 25.83
CA ARG A 396 7.83 8.00 27.24
C ARG A 396 8.57 6.79 27.80
N ARG A 397 9.85 6.96 28.15
CA ARG A 397 10.58 6.00 28.98
C ARG A 397 9.78 5.78 30.26
N VAL A 398 9.12 4.62 30.35
CA VAL A 398 8.65 4.10 31.62
C VAL A 398 9.91 3.64 32.35
N VAL A 399 10.42 4.49 33.24
CA VAL A 399 11.43 4.08 34.22
C VAL A 399 10.68 3.19 35.22
N VAL A 400 10.75 1.89 35.00
CA VAL A 400 10.33 0.89 35.98
C VAL A 400 11.34 0.97 37.13
N LYS A 401 10.92 1.57 38.26
CA LYS A 401 11.62 1.38 39.53
C LYS A 401 11.43 -0.10 39.94
N PRO A 402 12.49 -0.82 40.32
CA PRO A 402 12.32 -2.14 40.91
C PRO A 402 11.66 -1.96 42.27
N SER A 403 10.42 -2.43 42.41
CA SER A 403 9.83 -2.65 43.72
C SER A 403 10.44 -3.94 44.26
N ALA A 404 11.28 -3.80 45.29
CA ALA A 404 11.52 -4.87 46.23
C ALA A 404 10.18 -5.25 46.90
N ASP A 405 10.14 -6.47 47.43
CA ASP A 405 9.04 -7.14 48.14
C ASP A 405 8.13 -7.99 47.26
N ILE A 406 8.40 -9.29 47.21
CA ILE A 406 7.67 -10.31 47.98
C ILE A 406 8.40 -11.65 47.83
N MET A 407 9.12 -12.03 48.90
CA MET A 407 9.42 -13.42 49.25
C MET A 407 8.16 -14.06 49.88
N GLN A 408 8.10 -15.39 49.81
CA GLN A 408 7.18 -16.33 50.48
C GLN A 408 5.86 -16.64 49.76
N LYS A 409 5.82 -17.73 48.98
CA LYS A 409 5.58 -19.10 49.47
C LYS A 409 5.89 -20.12 48.40
#